data_AF-A0A1Y2S917-F1
#
_entry.id   AF-A0A1Y2S917-F1
#
_cell.length_a   1.000
_cell.length_b   1.000
_cell.length_c   1.000
_cell.angle_alpha   90.00
_cell.angle_beta   90.00
_cell.angle_gamma   90.00
#
_symmetry.space_group_name_H-M   'P 1'
#
loop_
_entity.id
_entity.type
_entity.pdbx_description
1 polymer ?
#
loop_
_entity_poly.entity_id
_entity_poly.type
_entity_poly.pdbx_seq_one_letter_code
_entity_poly.pdbx_strand_id
1 'polypeptide(L)'
;MNKHHTNPAGIFMNATKRHIKTAFDYSKHGVIVITEAANSEIMSYEEALKSLDTGKYDNDLLLGFELVLTISHGWKAGFYEPTHEQRLMLWRWIVSASFVQEQIDRNGTREVDNGKGGTDTAAIYVNGTSAITVYPLPERMMLATHIEGIAFEQFGSEAGADMAVRMYMDFVNRQPERGNWLSDKGREGLAILHDELIKSVEAGEFGAIPIIH
;
A
#
# COMPACT_ATOMS: atom_id res chain seq x y z
N MET A 1 -67.85 -15.85 6.54
CA MET A 1 -66.84 -15.42 7.53
C MET A 1 -65.62 -16.31 7.38
N ASN A 2 -64.51 -15.77 6.86
CA ASN A 2 -63.16 -16.16 7.25
C ASN A 2 -62.20 -15.09 6.74
N LYS A 3 -61.53 -14.42 7.67
CA LYS A 3 -60.46 -13.45 7.41
C LYS A 3 -59.13 -14.21 7.43
N HIS A 4 -58.32 -14.07 6.40
CA HIS A 4 -56.88 -14.27 6.48
C HIS A 4 -56.17 -13.04 5.89
N HIS A 5 -55.56 -12.27 6.79
CA HIS A 5 -54.31 -11.52 6.58
C HIS A 5 -53.21 -12.53 6.17
N THR A 6 -52.15 -12.25 5.40
CA THR A 6 -51.20 -11.11 5.34
C THR A 6 -50.35 -11.20 4.05
N ASN A 7 -50.05 -10.01 3.48
CA ASN A 7 -48.82 -9.54 2.79
C ASN A 7 -48.18 -10.33 1.60
N PRO A 8 -47.93 -9.70 0.43
CA PRO A 8 -47.18 -10.30 -0.67
C PRO A 8 -45.67 -10.21 -0.40
N ALA A 9 -45.01 -11.37 -0.41
CA ALA A 9 -43.57 -11.49 -0.39
C ALA A 9 -42.96 -11.19 -1.76
N GLY A 10 -41.80 -10.56 -1.74
CA GLY A 10 -40.74 -10.86 -2.69
C GLY A 10 -40.67 -9.99 -3.93
N ILE A 11 -40.23 -8.74 -3.76
CA ILE A 11 -39.51 -8.01 -4.80
C ILE A 11 -38.27 -8.84 -5.14
N PHE A 12 -38.29 -9.52 -6.30
CA PHE A 12 -37.09 -10.12 -6.85
C PHE A 12 -36.13 -8.99 -7.27
N MET A 13 -35.17 -8.70 -6.40
CA MET A 13 -34.00 -7.89 -6.73
C MET A 13 -33.23 -8.59 -7.86
N ASN A 14 -33.07 -7.87 -8.98
CA ASN A 14 -32.06 -8.16 -9.98
C ASN A 14 -30.70 -8.24 -9.30
N ALA A 15 -30.18 -9.47 -9.16
CA ALA A 15 -28.79 -9.70 -8.83
C ALA A 15 -27.96 -9.35 -10.07
N THR A 16 -27.45 -8.13 -10.12
CA THR A 16 -26.34 -7.76 -11.00
C THR A 16 -25.20 -8.75 -10.78
N LYS A 17 -24.77 -9.43 -11.84
CA LYS A 17 -23.57 -10.28 -11.85
C LYS A 17 -22.41 -9.50 -11.23
N ARG A 18 -22.01 -9.86 -10.01
CA ARG A 18 -20.73 -9.44 -9.44
C ARG A 18 -19.65 -10.15 -10.25
N HIS A 19 -18.96 -9.42 -11.11
CA HIS A 19 -17.67 -9.87 -11.61
C HIS A 19 -16.77 -10.06 -10.39
N ILE A 20 -16.33 -11.28 -10.12
CA ILE A 20 -15.43 -11.57 -8.99
C ILE A 20 -14.05 -11.08 -9.40
N LYS A 21 -13.75 -9.80 -9.13
CA LYS A 21 -12.40 -9.25 -9.13
C LYS A 21 -11.50 -10.16 -8.25
N THR A 22 -10.23 -10.33 -8.60
CA THR A 22 -9.26 -11.13 -7.82
C THR A 22 -9.46 -10.93 -6.32
N ALA A 23 -9.53 -12.02 -5.56
CA ALA A 23 -9.72 -11.99 -4.11
C ALA A 23 -8.70 -12.88 -3.41
N PHE A 24 -8.45 -12.58 -2.14
CA PHE A 24 -7.50 -13.33 -1.32
C PHE A 24 -8.18 -13.97 -0.11
N ASP A 25 -7.73 -15.18 0.22
CA ASP A 25 -8.04 -15.88 1.47
C ASP A 25 -6.74 -16.48 2.03
N TYR A 26 -6.75 -17.04 3.24
CA TYR A 26 -5.56 -17.55 3.91
C TYR A 26 -5.76 -18.95 4.49
N SER A 27 -4.68 -19.72 4.51
CA SER A 27 -4.67 -21.07 5.07
C SER A 27 -3.30 -21.41 5.66
N LYS A 28 -3.20 -22.56 6.35
CA LYS A 28 -1.91 -23.10 6.81
C LYS A 28 -0.89 -23.35 5.69
N HIS A 29 -1.31 -23.32 4.42
CA HIS A 29 -0.45 -23.56 3.26
C HIS A 29 -0.03 -22.27 2.54
N GLY A 30 -0.59 -21.11 2.91
CA GLY A 30 -0.30 -19.84 2.25
C GLY A 30 -1.55 -19.00 1.98
N VAL A 31 -1.37 -17.99 1.13
CA VAL A 31 -2.42 -17.12 0.60
C VAL A 31 -3.09 -17.85 -0.57
N ILE A 32 -4.40 -18.01 -0.49
CA ILE A 32 -5.24 -18.52 -1.56
C ILE A 32 -5.62 -17.34 -2.46
N VAL A 33 -5.25 -17.42 -3.74
CA VAL A 33 -5.61 -16.43 -4.76
C VAL A 33 -6.80 -16.96 -5.54
N ILE A 34 -7.93 -16.28 -5.44
CA ILE A 34 -9.18 -16.62 -6.13
C ILE A 34 -9.29 -15.72 -7.34
N THR A 35 -9.29 -16.31 -8.53
CA THR A 35 -9.35 -15.59 -9.81
C THR A 35 -10.75 -15.64 -10.42
N GLU A 36 -11.01 -14.78 -11.41
CA GLU A 36 -12.28 -14.74 -12.17
C GLU A 36 -12.68 -16.08 -12.79
N ALA A 37 -11.70 -16.93 -13.16
CA ALA A 37 -11.94 -18.26 -13.70
C ALA A 37 -12.40 -19.28 -12.64
N ALA A 38 -12.60 -18.85 -11.39
CA ALA A 38 -12.79 -19.69 -10.21
C ALA A 38 -11.65 -20.69 -9.96
N ASN A 39 -10.48 -20.44 -10.56
CA ASN A 39 -9.26 -21.16 -10.25
C ASN A 39 -8.70 -20.60 -8.93
N SER A 40 -8.37 -21.50 -8.01
CA SER A 40 -7.67 -21.19 -6.77
C SER A 40 -6.22 -21.64 -6.88
N GLU A 41 -5.30 -20.69 -6.79
CA GLU A 41 -3.87 -20.97 -6.63
C GLU A 41 -3.45 -20.68 -5.19
N ILE A 42 -2.48 -21.43 -4.67
CA ILE A 42 -1.90 -21.15 -3.36
C ILE A 42 -0.50 -20.61 -3.60
N MET A 43 -0.25 -19.42 -3.09
CA MET A 43 1.09 -18.85 -3.00
C MET A 43 1.54 -18.82 -1.54
N SER A 44 2.82 -19.04 -1.28
CA SER A 44 3.35 -18.91 0.07
C SER A 44 3.19 -17.47 0.58
N TYR A 45 3.19 -17.29 1.90
CA TYR A 45 3.17 -15.95 2.49
C TYR A 45 4.39 -15.10 2.10
N GLU A 46 5.55 -15.75 1.93
CA GLU A 46 6.78 -15.07 1.50
C GLU A 46 6.68 -14.59 0.05
N GLU A 47 6.13 -15.40 -0.86
CA GLU A 47 5.86 -14.99 -2.24
C GLU A 47 4.83 -13.87 -2.31
N ALA A 48 3.79 -13.93 -1.46
CA ALA A 48 2.78 -12.89 -1.37
C ALA A 48 3.39 -11.56 -0.93
N LEU A 49 4.19 -11.58 0.14
CA LEU A 49 4.92 -10.41 0.61
C LEU A 49 5.89 -9.88 -0.44
N LYS A 50 6.68 -10.75 -1.07
CA LYS A 50 7.61 -10.36 -2.14
C LYS A 50 6.88 -9.70 -3.30
N SER A 51 5.67 -10.19 -3.65
CA SER A 51 4.89 -9.59 -4.73
C SER A 51 4.41 -8.17 -4.42
N LEU A 52 4.13 -7.84 -3.15
CA LEU A 52 3.91 -6.46 -2.71
C LEU A 52 5.16 -5.61 -2.90
N ASP A 53 6.30 -6.08 -2.38
CA ASP A 53 7.57 -5.36 -2.41
C ASP A 53 8.06 -5.07 -3.83
N THR A 54 7.89 -6.04 -4.75
CA THR A 54 8.22 -5.87 -6.18
C THR A 54 7.26 -4.97 -6.94
N GLY A 55 6.23 -4.43 -6.29
CA GLY A 55 5.30 -3.47 -6.87
C GLY A 55 4.19 -4.08 -7.73
N LYS A 56 3.91 -5.39 -7.61
CA LYS A 56 2.85 -6.05 -8.40
C LYS A 56 1.47 -5.40 -8.21
N TYR A 57 1.26 -4.77 -7.06
CA TYR A 57 -0.01 -4.15 -6.67
C TYR A 57 0.05 -2.61 -6.62
N ASP A 58 1.12 -1.98 -7.13
CA ASP A 58 1.26 -0.53 -7.08
C ASP A 58 0.21 0.21 -7.93
N ASN A 59 -0.32 -0.46 -8.96
CA ASN A 59 -1.41 0.06 -9.81
C ASN A 59 -2.83 -0.22 -9.27
N ASP A 60 -2.96 -1.06 -8.24
CA ASP A 60 -4.22 -1.35 -7.55
C ASP A 60 -3.97 -1.48 -6.05
N LEU A 61 -3.74 -0.33 -5.41
CA LEU A 61 -3.40 -0.25 -3.99
C LEU A 61 -4.45 -0.91 -3.10
N LEU A 62 -5.74 -0.83 -3.48
CA LEU A 62 -6.82 -1.50 -2.76
C LEU A 62 -6.61 -3.02 -2.74
N LEU A 63 -6.34 -3.63 -3.90
CA LEU A 63 -6.03 -5.05 -3.98
C LEU A 63 -4.75 -5.40 -3.19
N GLY A 64 -3.74 -4.53 -3.21
CA GLY A 64 -2.55 -4.68 -2.37
C GLY A 64 -2.88 -4.69 -0.87
N PHE A 65 -3.73 -3.78 -0.38
CA PHE A 65 -4.18 -3.76 1.02
C PHE A 65 -4.98 -5.02 1.40
N GLU A 66 -5.78 -5.56 0.48
CA GLU A 66 -6.46 -6.85 0.70
C GLU A 66 -5.44 -8.00 0.89
N LEU A 67 -4.34 -7.99 0.14
CA LEU A 67 -3.26 -8.97 0.32
C LEU A 67 -2.54 -8.77 1.65
N VAL A 68 -2.25 -7.53 2.06
CA VAL A 68 -1.68 -7.20 3.37
C VAL A 68 -2.58 -7.72 4.50
N LEU A 69 -3.89 -7.50 4.42
CA LEU A 69 -4.85 -8.01 5.40
C LEU A 69 -4.80 -9.54 5.47
N THR A 70 -4.73 -10.20 4.32
CA THR A 70 -4.66 -11.66 4.22
C THR A 70 -3.38 -12.24 4.83
N ILE A 71 -2.22 -11.63 4.55
CA ILE A 71 -0.95 -11.99 5.19
C ILE A 71 -1.03 -11.80 6.71
N SER A 72 -1.60 -10.67 7.15
CA SER A 72 -1.76 -10.34 8.57
C SER A 72 -2.68 -11.30 9.31
N HIS A 73 -3.75 -11.78 8.67
CA HIS A 73 -4.61 -12.83 9.21
C HIS A 73 -3.90 -14.18 9.31
N GLY A 74 -3.12 -14.55 8.30
CA GLY A 74 -2.27 -15.74 8.34
C GLY A 74 -1.29 -15.72 9.51
N TRP A 75 -0.65 -14.58 9.74
CA TRP A 75 0.23 -14.38 10.88
C TRP A 75 -0.53 -14.50 12.21
N LYS A 76 -1.64 -13.77 12.37
CA LYS A 76 -2.46 -13.83 13.59
C LYS A 76 -2.99 -15.24 13.90
N ALA A 77 -3.23 -16.04 12.87
CA ALA A 77 -3.68 -17.44 12.99
C ALA A 77 -2.54 -18.42 13.32
N GLY A 78 -1.27 -17.97 13.34
CA GLY A 78 -0.09 -18.81 13.59
C GLY A 78 0.31 -19.68 12.39
N PHE A 79 -0.17 -19.34 11.18
CA PHE A 79 0.20 -20.05 9.94
C PHE A 79 1.45 -19.50 9.28
N TYR A 80 1.85 -18.30 9.69
CA TYR A 80 3.02 -17.59 9.19
C TYR A 80 3.68 -16.84 10.33
N GLU A 81 4.99 -16.93 10.45
CA GLU A 81 5.77 -16.12 11.39
C GLU A 81 6.79 -15.33 10.57
N PRO A 82 6.52 -14.05 10.23
CA PRO A 82 7.44 -13.26 9.44
C PRO A 82 8.73 -12.97 10.19
N THR A 83 9.86 -13.06 9.50
CA THR A 83 11.14 -12.57 10.03
C THR A 83 11.12 -11.06 10.28
N HIS A 84 12.09 -10.53 11.01
CA HIS A 84 12.25 -9.08 11.22
C HIS A 84 12.26 -8.29 9.91
N GLU A 85 13.00 -8.77 8.91
CA GLU A 85 13.07 -8.17 7.57
C GLU A 85 11.73 -8.28 6.82
N GLN A 86 11.04 -9.42 6.91
CA GLN A 86 9.74 -9.60 6.27
C GLN A 86 8.67 -8.67 6.88
N ARG A 87 8.71 -8.46 8.20
CA ARG A 87 7.85 -7.45 8.86
C ARG A 87 8.17 -6.04 8.36
N LEU A 88 9.46 -5.72 8.23
CA LEU A 88 9.89 -4.43 7.71
C LEU A 88 9.38 -4.19 6.29
N MET A 89 9.52 -5.17 5.40
CA MET A 89 8.99 -5.10 4.03
C MET A 89 7.48 -4.84 4.00
N LEU A 90 6.72 -5.56 4.84
CA LEU A 90 5.26 -5.40 4.90
C LEU A 90 4.88 -3.98 5.35
N TRP A 91 5.52 -3.49 6.42
CA TRP A 91 5.24 -2.16 6.96
C TRP A 91 5.70 -1.03 6.05
N ARG A 92 6.84 -1.18 5.37
CA ARG A 92 7.31 -0.24 4.35
C ARG A 92 6.29 -0.11 3.21
N TRP A 93 5.75 -1.24 2.75
CA TRP A 93 4.70 -1.24 1.72
C TRP A 93 3.43 -0.55 2.22
N ILE A 94 2.97 -0.85 3.44
CA ILE A 94 1.78 -0.21 4.04
C ILE A 94 1.94 1.32 4.08
N VAL A 95 3.06 1.84 4.59
CA VAL A 95 3.30 3.28 4.71
C VAL A 95 3.35 3.94 3.33
N SER A 96 4.11 3.36 2.40
CA SER A 96 4.22 3.84 1.03
C SER A 96 2.85 3.90 0.32
N ALA A 97 2.10 2.80 0.34
CA ALA A 97 0.77 2.73 -0.27
C ALA A 97 -0.21 3.70 0.38
N SER A 98 -0.15 3.86 1.71
CA SER A 98 -1.00 4.81 2.45
C SER A 98 -0.71 6.26 2.05
N PHE A 99 0.58 6.61 1.93
CA PHE A 99 0.98 7.95 1.51
C PHE A 99 0.52 8.27 0.09
N VAL A 100 0.79 7.36 -0.85
CA VAL A 100 0.40 7.54 -2.26
C VAL A 100 -1.12 7.64 -2.37
N GLN A 101 -1.87 6.74 -1.72
CA GLN A 101 -3.34 6.81 -1.74
C GLN A 101 -3.86 8.12 -1.16
N GLU A 102 -3.27 8.60 -0.06
CA GLU A 102 -3.67 9.88 0.53
C GLU A 102 -3.34 11.08 -0.38
N GLN A 103 -2.24 11.01 -1.17
CA GLN A 103 -1.95 12.01 -2.21
C GLN A 103 -2.94 11.97 -3.36
N ILE A 104 -3.34 10.77 -3.81
CA ILE A 104 -4.39 10.60 -4.83
C ILE A 104 -5.70 11.21 -4.34
N ASP A 105 -6.10 10.91 -3.11
CA ASP A 105 -7.36 11.37 -2.53
C ASP A 105 -7.39 12.90 -2.35
N ARG A 106 -6.25 13.52 -2.03
CA ARG A 106 -6.14 14.96 -1.74
C ARG A 106 -5.88 15.82 -2.98
N ASN A 107 -4.97 15.37 -3.84
CA ASN A 107 -4.40 16.20 -4.92
C ASN A 107 -4.67 15.64 -6.31
N GLY A 108 -5.18 14.41 -6.41
CA GLY A 108 -5.43 13.72 -7.66
C GLY A 108 -4.18 13.09 -8.27
N THR A 109 -4.30 12.76 -9.56
CA THR A 109 -3.25 12.07 -10.33
C THR A 109 -2.85 12.84 -11.58
N ARG A 110 -1.70 12.46 -12.14
CA ARG A 110 -1.19 12.96 -13.42
C ARG A 110 -0.65 11.80 -14.26
N GLU A 111 -0.96 11.83 -15.55
CA GLU A 111 -0.31 10.96 -16.54
C GLU A 111 1.09 11.47 -16.86
N VAL A 112 2.08 10.58 -16.77
CA VAL A 112 3.50 10.87 -17.01
C VAL A 112 4.01 9.93 -18.10
N ASP A 113 4.68 10.47 -19.12
CA ASP A 113 5.31 9.66 -20.17
C ASP A 113 6.32 8.67 -19.56
N ASN A 114 6.15 7.39 -19.86
CA ASN A 114 6.97 6.32 -19.28
C ASN A 114 8.23 5.96 -20.09
N GLY A 115 8.52 6.73 -21.14
CA GLY A 115 9.66 6.49 -22.04
C GLY A 115 9.53 5.24 -22.89
N LYS A 116 8.41 4.51 -22.81
CA LYS A 116 8.13 3.26 -23.55
C LYS A 116 6.97 3.43 -24.54
N GLY A 117 6.58 4.67 -24.84
CA GLY A 117 5.49 4.99 -25.76
C GLY A 117 4.10 4.93 -25.11
N GLY A 118 4.02 4.98 -23.79
CA GLY A 118 2.77 5.07 -23.03
C GLY A 118 2.89 6.07 -21.87
N THR A 119 1.90 6.06 -20.99
CA THR A 119 1.90 6.85 -19.76
C THR A 119 1.72 5.97 -18.54
N ASP A 120 2.30 6.40 -17.43
CA ASP A 120 2.03 5.88 -16.09
C ASP A 120 1.22 6.92 -15.32
N THR A 121 0.30 6.45 -14.47
CA THR A 121 -0.50 7.30 -13.59
C THR A 121 0.25 7.54 -12.28
N ALA A 122 0.60 8.80 -11.99
CA ALA A 122 1.32 9.19 -10.79
C ALA A 122 0.41 9.97 -9.82
N ALA A 123 0.63 9.83 -8.52
CA ALA A 123 0.00 10.69 -7.53
C ALA A 123 0.72 12.04 -7.46
N ILE A 124 -0.01 13.10 -7.08
CA ILE A 124 0.56 14.46 -6.98
C ILE A 124 0.82 14.79 -5.50
N TYR A 125 2.05 15.13 -5.15
CA TYR A 125 2.38 15.75 -3.86
C TYR A 125 2.53 17.26 -4.04
N VAL A 126 2.06 18.05 -3.07
CA VAL A 126 2.11 19.51 -3.08
C VAL A 126 2.53 20.02 -1.71
N ASN A 127 3.59 20.84 -1.64
CA ASN A 127 4.09 21.44 -0.39
C ASN A 127 3.66 22.91 -0.18
N GLY A 128 2.72 23.37 -1.00
CA GLY A 128 2.18 24.73 -0.99
C GLY A 128 2.79 25.66 -2.04
N THR A 129 4.02 25.43 -2.48
CA THR A 129 4.67 26.23 -3.54
C THR A 129 5.02 25.43 -4.78
N SER A 130 5.39 24.16 -4.59
CA SER A 130 5.86 23.27 -5.63
C SER A 130 5.07 21.96 -5.60
N ALA A 131 5.03 21.26 -6.74
CA ALA A 131 4.37 19.98 -6.87
C ALA A 131 5.29 18.98 -7.57
N ILE A 132 5.31 17.75 -7.08
CA ILE A 132 6.04 16.63 -7.68
C ILE A 132 5.12 15.43 -7.82
N THR A 133 5.49 14.51 -8.71
CA THR A 133 4.82 13.21 -8.85
C THR A 133 5.45 12.20 -7.90
N VAL A 134 4.62 11.43 -7.21
CA VAL A 134 5.05 10.37 -6.29
C VAL A 134 4.47 9.03 -6.71
N TYR A 135 5.27 7.97 -6.56
CA TYR A 135 4.93 6.59 -6.92
C TYR A 135 5.29 5.66 -5.76
N PRO A 136 4.58 4.52 -5.59
CA PRO A 136 4.83 3.64 -4.45
C PRO A 136 6.27 3.08 -4.39
N LEU A 137 6.87 2.73 -5.53
CA LEU A 137 8.22 2.17 -5.56
C LEU A 137 9.31 3.17 -5.13
N PRO A 138 9.44 4.38 -5.73
CA PRO A 138 10.29 5.46 -5.22
C PRO A 138 10.06 5.77 -3.74
N GLU A 139 8.80 5.78 -3.29
CA GLU A 139 8.46 5.99 -1.88
C GLU A 139 9.09 4.90 -0.99
N ARG A 140 8.95 3.61 -1.36
CA ARG A 140 9.62 2.52 -0.65
C ARG A 140 11.14 2.67 -0.63
N MET A 141 11.74 3.14 -1.72
CA MET A 141 13.19 3.38 -1.76
C MET A 141 13.61 4.50 -0.81
N MET A 142 12.88 5.63 -0.81
CA MET A 142 13.14 6.75 0.09
C MET A 142 13.00 6.34 1.56
N LEU A 143 11.97 5.56 1.89
CA LEU A 143 11.78 4.99 3.22
C LEU A 143 12.96 4.09 3.63
N ALA A 144 13.42 3.22 2.72
CA ALA A 144 14.56 2.33 2.98
C ALA A 144 15.88 3.10 3.18
N THR A 145 16.12 4.17 2.41
CA THR A 145 17.38 4.93 2.52
C THR A 145 17.40 5.88 3.70
N HIS A 146 16.32 6.64 3.92
CA HIS A 146 16.32 7.74 4.89
C HIS A 146 15.77 7.38 6.26
N ILE A 147 14.93 6.36 6.38
CA ILE A 147 14.40 5.92 7.68
C ILE A 147 15.13 4.65 8.13
N GLU A 148 15.13 3.61 7.30
CA GLU A 148 15.69 2.32 7.69
C GLU A 148 17.21 2.34 7.74
N GLY A 149 17.87 3.03 6.81
CA GLY A 149 19.33 3.21 6.81
C GLY A 149 19.84 3.71 8.16
N ILE A 150 19.21 4.76 8.70
CA ILE A 150 19.54 5.31 10.02
C ILE A 150 19.31 4.26 11.12
N ALA A 151 18.20 3.53 11.08
CA ALA A 151 17.90 2.50 12.08
C ALA A 151 18.93 1.35 12.03
N PHE A 152 19.33 0.90 10.85
CA PHE A 152 20.32 -0.15 10.68
C PHE A 152 21.72 0.29 11.11
N GLU A 153 22.12 1.52 10.80
CA GLU A 153 23.40 2.08 11.25
C GLU A 153 23.49 2.14 12.78
N GLN A 154 22.39 2.48 13.45
CA GLN A 154 22.37 2.64 14.91
C GLN A 154 22.20 1.32 15.68
N PHE A 155 21.39 0.40 15.17
CA PHE A 155 20.94 -0.76 15.93
C PHE A 155 21.36 -2.12 15.32
N GLY A 156 21.96 -2.15 14.14
CA GLY A 156 22.26 -3.38 13.40
C GLY A 156 21.02 -3.99 12.73
N SER A 157 21.15 -5.18 12.12
CA SER A 157 20.09 -5.73 11.25
C SER A 157 18.74 -5.96 11.96
N GLU A 158 18.61 -6.95 12.84
CA GLU A 158 17.29 -7.31 13.42
C GLU A 158 16.69 -6.19 14.28
N ALA A 159 17.51 -5.57 15.14
CA ALA A 159 17.03 -4.49 16.01
C ALA A 159 16.74 -3.20 15.24
N GLY A 160 17.48 -2.92 14.17
CA GLY A 160 17.20 -1.80 13.25
C GLY A 160 15.89 -2.01 12.49
N ALA A 161 15.65 -3.22 11.99
CA ALA A 161 14.38 -3.57 11.34
C ALA A 161 13.20 -3.40 12.31
N ASP A 162 13.31 -3.89 13.54
CA ASP A 162 12.26 -3.72 14.55
C ASP A 162 12.04 -2.25 14.93
N MET A 163 13.10 -1.43 14.96
CA MET A 163 12.98 0.00 15.21
C MET A 163 12.23 0.70 14.08
N ALA A 164 12.61 0.44 12.82
CA ALA A 164 11.94 1.01 11.66
C ALA A 164 10.47 0.58 11.58
N VAL A 165 10.15 -0.69 11.87
CA VAL A 165 8.76 -1.16 11.98
C VAL A 165 7.97 -0.35 13.02
N ARG A 166 8.53 -0.07 14.20
CA ARG A 166 7.86 0.75 15.22
C ARG A 166 7.60 2.17 14.72
N MET A 167 8.55 2.77 14.00
CA MET A 167 8.35 4.09 13.39
C MET A 167 7.22 4.06 12.34
N TYR A 168 7.18 3.04 11.48
CA TYR A 168 6.10 2.87 10.50
C TYR A 168 4.73 2.63 11.14
N MET A 169 4.67 1.90 12.26
CA MET A 169 3.45 1.74 13.03
C MET A 169 2.92 3.07 13.59
N ASP A 170 3.82 4.00 13.93
CA ASP A 170 3.46 5.35 14.37
C ASP A 170 3.00 6.25 13.21
N PHE A 171 3.36 5.92 11.97
CA PHE A 171 3.00 6.69 10.77
C PHE A 171 1.59 6.41 10.26
N VAL A 172 0.96 5.32 10.69
CA VAL A 172 -0.38 4.93 10.22
C VAL A 172 -1.44 5.12 11.29
N ASN A 173 -2.66 5.46 10.87
CA ASN A 173 -3.82 5.46 11.74
C ASN A 173 -4.37 4.04 11.89
N ARG A 174 -4.47 3.55 13.12
CA ARG A 174 -5.10 2.24 13.41
C ARG A 174 -6.61 2.23 13.19
N GLN A 175 -7.23 3.39 13.19
CA GLN A 175 -8.65 3.61 12.92
C GLN A 175 -8.77 4.82 11.98
N PRO A 176 -8.52 4.63 10.67
CA PRO A 176 -8.56 5.75 9.75
C PRO A 176 -10.01 6.23 9.59
N GLU A 177 -10.23 7.53 9.72
CA GLU A 177 -11.40 8.15 9.09
C GLU A 177 -11.25 8.05 7.56
N ARG A 178 -12.34 8.15 6.81
CA ARG A 178 -12.34 7.93 5.35
C ARG A 178 -11.24 8.77 4.67
N GLY A 179 -10.23 8.11 4.08
CA GLY A 179 -9.11 8.75 3.38
C GLY A 179 -7.91 9.16 4.27
N ASN A 180 -7.97 8.98 5.59
CA ASN A 180 -6.92 9.38 6.55
C ASN A 180 -6.09 8.18 7.02
N TRP A 181 -5.43 7.52 6.07
CA TRP A 181 -4.65 6.30 6.32
C TRP A 181 -3.38 6.60 7.13
N LEU A 182 -2.77 7.76 6.92
CA LEU A 182 -1.62 8.21 7.70
C LEU A 182 -2.05 8.90 9.00
N SER A 183 -1.21 8.78 10.03
CA SER A 183 -1.27 9.60 11.24
C SER A 183 -0.72 11.00 10.96
N ASP A 184 -0.92 11.94 11.89
CA ASP A 184 -0.32 13.28 11.77
C ASP A 184 1.20 13.23 11.76
N LYS A 185 1.80 12.32 12.56
CA LYS A 185 3.24 12.07 12.53
C LYS A 185 3.71 11.51 11.19
N GLY A 186 2.94 10.60 10.60
CA GLY A 186 3.25 10.04 9.29
C GLY A 186 3.22 11.12 8.21
N ARG A 187 2.17 11.95 8.20
CA ARG A 187 2.08 13.10 7.29
C ARG A 187 3.25 14.07 7.44
N GLU A 188 3.55 14.46 8.67
CA GLU A 188 4.66 15.40 8.95
C GLU A 188 6.01 14.82 8.53
N GLY A 189 6.32 13.59 8.95
CA GLY A 189 7.60 12.95 8.64
C GLY A 189 7.80 12.75 7.12
N LEU A 190 6.76 12.31 6.42
CA LEU A 190 6.81 12.12 4.97
C LEU A 190 6.87 13.45 4.21
N ALA A 191 6.16 14.49 4.68
CA ALA A 191 6.25 15.82 4.09
C ALA A 191 7.67 16.41 4.20
N ILE A 192 8.34 16.23 5.34
CA ILE A 192 9.73 16.68 5.51
C ILE A 192 10.64 16.06 4.44
N LEU A 193 10.55 14.74 4.23
CA LEU A 193 11.39 14.05 3.23
C LEU A 193 11.13 14.56 1.80
N HIS A 194 9.87 14.78 1.43
CA HIS A 194 9.51 15.28 0.10
C HIS A 194 9.87 16.76 -0.08
N ASP A 195 9.72 17.58 0.95
CA ASP A 195 10.09 18.98 0.92
C ASP A 195 11.61 19.17 0.81
N GLU A 196 12.39 18.31 1.46
CA GLU A 196 13.84 18.23 1.28
C GLU A 196 14.20 17.81 -0.15
N LEU A 197 13.54 16.79 -0.71
CA LEU A 197 13.74 16.40 -2.10
C LEU A 197 13.45 17.56 -3.08
N ILE A 198 12.35 18.29 -2.88
CA ILE A 198 12.01 19.46 -3.70
C ILE A 198 13.12 20.51 -3.62
N LYS A 199 13.60 20.84 -2.41
CA LYS A 199 14.69 21.81 -2.22
C LYS A 199 15.97 21.38 -2.93
N SER A 200 16.36 20.11 -2.82
CA SER A 200 17.53 19.56 -3.51
C SER A 200 17.40 19.64 -5.04
N VAL A 201 16.21 19.36 -5.57
CA VAL A 201 15.91 19.52 -7.00
C VAL A 201 16.01 20.98 -7.44
N GLU A 202 15.40 21.90 -6.69
CA GLU A 202 15.42 23.34 -6.99
C GLU A 202 16.83 23.94 -6.88
N ALA A 203 17.68 23.41 -5.99
CA ALA A 203 19.07 23.77 -5.86
C ALA A 203 19.97 23.20 -6.98
N GLY A 204 19.42 22.33 -7.85
CA GLY A 204 20.16 21.70 -8.95
C GLY A 204 21.15 20.64 -8.50
N GLU A 205 20.93 20.02 -7.34
CA GLU A 205 21.81 18.97 -6.80
C GLU A 205 21.76 17.68 -7.63
N PHE A 206 20.69 17.51 -8.41
CA PHE A 206 20.55 16.44 -9.39
C PHE A 206 20.87 16.99 -10.79
N GLY A 207 21.72 16.28 -11.55
CA GLY A 207 22.05 16.65 -12.93
C GLY A 207 20.86 16.46 -13.88
N ALA A 208 20.88 15.41 -14.72
CA ALA A 208 19.65 14.95 -15.36
C ALA A 208 18.83 14.20 -14.31
N ILE A 209 17.65 14.68 -13.94
CA ILE A 209 16.77 14.00 -12.98
C ILE A 209 16.29 12.70 -13.63
N PRO A 210 16.71 11.52 -13.15
CA PRO A 210 16.16 10.27 -13.64
C PRO A 210 14.68 10.22 -13.24
N ILE A 211 13.79 9.97 -14.21
CA ILE A 211 12.39 9.68 -13.92
C ILE A 211 12.33 8.22 -13.47
N ILE A 212 12.01 8.01 -12.19
CA ILE A 212 11.79 6.68 -11.62
C ILE A 212 10.28 6.45 -11.65
N HIS A 213 9.87 5.50 -12.49
CA HIS A 213 8.51 4.96 -12.57
C HIS A 213 8.38 3.75 -11.64
#